data_AF-A0A3D3EB74-F1
#
_entry.id   AF-A0A3D3EB74-F1
#
_cell.length_a   1.000
_cell.length_b   1.000
_cell.length_c   1.000
_cell.angle_alpha   90.00
_cell.angle_beta   90.00
_cell.angle_gamma   90.00
#
_symmetry.space_group_name_H-M   'P 1'
#
loop_
_entity.id
_entity.type
_entity.pdbx_description
1 polymer ?
#
loop_
_entity_poly.entity_id
_entity_poly.type
_entity_poly.pdbx_seq_one_letter_code
_entity_poly.pdbx_strand_id
1 'polypeptide(L)'
;MQEAGRLPKRYDSQNDHMTQPSHTAIPSLRSEMLRLSLFGGRLAVSELILFSLFLTDILMLGMIGELSLTAALLVNSCFVLCYVTALGLLQGGLPIASRYFEEDDLSAFHGVTGATLVLALICAAVVLITFLAFPPVLHALSYPHDLITECWRYIAFILPALVLAMIYIAVRNAIIATGNSRGFIELSIAGLALNALFNYVLGFGVNFGSLSVPAMGIAG
;
A
#
# COMPACT_ATOMS: atom_id res chain seq x y z
N MET A 1 49.25 73.87 1.33
CA MET A 1 49.18 74.21 -0.11
C MET A 1 48.71 72.95 -0.84
N GLN A 2 47.64 72.88 -1.60
CA GLN A 2 46.65 73.90 -2.00
C GLN A 2 45.51 73.13 -2.69
N GLU A 3 44.26 73.50 -2.35
CA GLU A 3 43.03 73.55 -3.16
C GLU A 3 42.70 72.40 -4.15
N ALA A 4 41.58 71.69 -4.04
CA ALA A 4 40.15 72.09 -4.07
C ALA A 4 39.52 71.56 -5.38
N GLY A 5 38.45 70.76 -5.27
CA GLY A 5 37.80 70.13 -6.42
C GLY A 5 36.40 69.58 -6.15
N ARG A 6 35.50 70.46 -5.68
CA ARG A 6 34.04 70.52 -5.90
C ARG A 6 33.19 69.22 -5.87
N LEU A 7 32.30 69.12 -4.89
CA LEU A 7 30.92 68.61 -5.03
C LEU A 7 30.01 69.74 -5.62
N PRO A 8 28.73 69.56 -6.02
CA PRO A 8 27.80 68.41 -5.93
C PRO A 8 26.88 68.17 -7.17
N LYS A 9 26.05 67.10 -7.17
CA LYS A 9 24.67 67.01 -7.75
C LYS A 9 24.06 65.68 -7.28
N ARG A 10 23.25 65.65 -6.22
CA ARG A 10 21.77 65.81 -6.16
C ARG A 10 21.02 64.84 -7.09
N TYR A 11 20.50 63.77 -6.46
CA TYR A 11 19.29 62.98 -6.74
C TYR A 11 18.67 63.14 -8.13
N ASP A 12 18.73 62.07 -8.93
CA ASP A 12 17.69 61.82 -9.93
C ASP A 12 17.03 60.48 -9.61
N SER A 13 15.74 60.60 -9.33
CA SER A 13 14.79 59.56 -9.01
C SER A 13 14.46 58.76 -10.26
N GLN A 14 15.00 57.54 -10.37
CA GLN A 14 14.53 56.60 -11.38
C GLN A 14 14.56 55.15 -10.86
N ASN A 15 13.80 54.94 -9.78
CA ASN A 15 13.03 53.71 -9.68
C ASN A 15 11.93 53.79 -10.75
N ASP A 16 11.93 52.88 -11.72
CA ASP A 16 10.72 52.13 -12.13
C ASP A 16 10.97 51.24 -13.35
N HIS A 17 11.98 50.38 -13.26
CA HIS A 17 11.94 49.08 -13.94
C HIS A 17 12.29 47.98 -12.94
N MET A 18 11.59 47.96 -11.81
CA MET A 18 11.25 46.67 -11.20
C MET A 18 10.28 46.00 -12.17
N THR A 19 10.80 45.16 -13.06
CA THR A 19 10.01 44.02 -13.53
C THR A 19 9.67 43.21 -12.29
N GLN A 20 8.52 43.54 -11.69
CA GLN A 20 7.90 42.74 -10.66
C GLN A 20 7.99 41.28 -11.10
N PRO A 21 8.52 40.36 -10.28
CA PRO A 21 8.24 38.95 -10.52
C PRO A 21 6.72 38.85 -10.56
N SER A 22 6.20 38.44 -11.71
CA SER A 22 4.78 38.21 -11.94
C SER A 22 4.23 37.51 -10.71
N HIS A 23 3.34 38.20 -9.98
CA HIS A 23 2.60 37.61 -8.89
C HIS A 23 2.16 36.21 -9.33
N THR A 24 2.72 35.18 -8.68
CA THR A 24 2.28 33.81 -8.81
C THR A 24 0.78 33.83 -8.57
N ALA A 25 0.01 33.71 -9.67
CA ALA A 25 -1.44 33.76 -9.61
C ALA A 25 -1.87 32.63 -8.68
N ILE A 26 -2.29 33.01 -7.46
CA ILE A 26 -2.84 32.07 -6.49
C ILE A 26 -3.97 31.37 -7.24
N PRO A 27 -3.88 30.06 -7.51
CA PRO A 27 -4.93 29.37 -8.25
C PRO A 27 -6.25 29.64 -7.54
N SER A 28 -7.27 30.06 -8.28
CA SER A 28 -8.56 30.40 -7.68
C SER A 28 -9.04 29.23 -6.80
N LEU A 29 -9.57 29.52 -5.61
CA LEU A 29 -10.03 28.52 -4.63
C LEU A 29 -10.87 27.41 -5.29
N ARG A 30 -11.69 27.79 -6.28
CA ARG A 30 -12.50 26.85 -7.10
C ARG A 30 -11.66 25.86 -7.90
N SER A 31 -10.57 26.31 -8.53
CA SER A 31 -9.68 25.44 -9.30
C SER A 31 -8.87 24.48 -8.41
N GLU A 32 -8.55 24.89 -7.18
CA GLU A 32 -7.88 24.04 -6.20
C GLU A 32 -8.85 23.00 -5.61
N MET A 33 -10.06 23.41 -5.25
CA MET A 33 -11.14 22.49 -4.84
C MET A 33 -11.45 21.47 -5.94
N LEU A 34 -11.51 21.89 -7.20
CA LEU A 34 -11.75 20.99 -8.33
C LEU A 34 -10.61 19.99 -8.50
N ARG A 35 -9.35 20.42 -8.38
CA ARG A 35 -8.17 19.53 -8.46
C ARG A 35 -8.14 18.53 -7.32
N LEU A 36 -8.43 18.96 -6.09
CA LEU A 36 -8.53 18.08 -4.91
C LEU A 36 -9.69 17.09 -5.05
N SER A 37 -10.85 17.53 -5.53
CA SER A 37 -11.99 16.65 -5.79
C SER A 37 -11.70 15.65 -6.91
N LEU A 38 -11.02 16.05 -7.98
CA LEU A 38 -10.63 15.13 -9.05
C LEU A 38 -9.61 14.11 -8.54
N PHE A 39 -8.65 14.52 -7.72
CA PHE A 39 -7.68 13.63 -7.08
C PHE A 39 -8.36 12.65 -6.12
N GLY A 40 -9.17 13.16 -5.20
CA GLY A 40 -9.94 12.35 -4.24
C GLY A 40 -10.93 11.42 -4.92
N GLY A 41 -11.58 11.86 -5.99
CA GLY A 41 -12.47 11.02 -6.81
C GLY A 41 -11.72 9.89 -7.50
N ARG A 42 -10.53 10.14 -8.05
CA ARG A 42 -9.69 9.08 -8.63
C ARG A 42 -9.24 8.07 -7.58
N LEU A 43 -8.88 8.55 -6.38
CA LEU A 43 -8.53 7.67 -5.27
C LEU A 43 -9.72 6.83 -4.82
N ALA A 44 -10.91 7.42 -4.72
CA ALA A 44 -12.14 6.72 -4.35
C ALA A 44 -12.50 5.62 -5.38
N VAL A 45 -12.29 5.88 -6.67
CA VAL A 45 -12.48 4.86 -7.72
C VAL A 45 -11.48 3.72 -7.57
N SER A 46 -10.20 4.02 -7.31
CA SER A 46 -9.20 2.96 -7.06
C SER A 46 -9.58 2.09 -5.86
N GLU A 47 -10.07 2.69 -4.78
CA GLU A 47 -10.50 1.95 -3.59
C GLU A 47 -11.75 1.10 -3.87
N LEU A 48 -12.69 1.62 -4.67
CA LEU A 48 -13.87 0.87 -5.09
C LEU A 48 -13.50 -0.35 -5.94
N ILE A 49 -12.48 -0.23 -6.80
CA ILE A 49 -11.94 -1.36 -7.58
C ILE A 49 -11.33 -2.40 -6.65
N LEU A 50 -10.49 -1.98 -5.69
CA LEU A 50 -9.90 -2.89 -4.70
C LEU A 50 -10.96 -3.61 -3.87
N PHE A 51 -12.01 -2.89 -3.44
CA PHE A 51 -13.14 -3.47 -2.73
C PHE A 51 -13.94 -4.46 -3.60
N SER A 52 -14.11 -4.17 -4.89
CA SER A 52 -14.83 -5.06 -5.81
C SER A 52 -14.10 -6.37 -6.04
N LEU A 53 -12.76 -6.35 -6.08
CA LEU A 53 -11.94 -7.57 -6.14
C LEU A 53 -12.17 -8.43 -4.90
N PHE A 54 -12.06 -7.82 -3.72
CA PHE A 54 -12.34 -8.48 -2.46
C PHE A 54 -13.75 -9.07 -2.39
N LEU A 55 -14.76 -8.31 -2.85
CA LEU A 55 -16.14 -8.77 -2.93
C LEU A 55 -16.30 -9.96 -3.89
N THR A 56 -15.60 -9.94 -5.02
CA THR A 56 -15.63 -11.02 -6.01
C THR A 56 -15.07 -12.31 -5.44
N ASP A 57 -13.97 -12.24 -4.68
CA ASP A 57 -13.39 -13.42 -4.01
C ASP A 57 -14.39 -14.02 -3.01
N ILE A 58 -15.07 -13.19 -2.22
CA ILE A 58 -16.11 -13.64 -1.29
C ILE A 58 -17.27 -14.31 -2.05
N LEU A 59 -17.74 -13.71 -3.14
CA LEU A 59 -18.81 -14.30 -3.95
C LEU A 59 -18.38 -15.63 -4.57
N MET A 60 -17.14 -15.73 -5.06
CA MET A 60 -16.56 -16.97 -5.55
C MET A 60 -16.58 -18.06 -4.48
N LEU A 61 -16.12 -17.76 -3.27
CA LEU A 61 -16.13 -18.73 -2.19
C LEU A 61 -17.55 -19.14 -1.78
N GLY A 62 -18.51 -18.20 -1.85
CA GLY A 62 -19.94 -18.50 -1.70
C GLY A 62 -20.47 -19.49 -2.74
N MET A 63 -19.98 -19.44 -3.97
CA MET A 63 -20.31 -20.42 -5.02
C MET A 63 -19.63 -21.79 -4.79
N ILE A 64 -18.45 -21.82 -4.17
CA ILE A 64 -17.75 -23.07 -3.82
C ILE A 64 -18.48 -23.81 -2.69
N GLY A 65 -18.96 -23.09 -1.67
CA GLY A 65 -19.79 -23.66 -0.62
C GLY A 65 -19.87 -22.79 0.64
N GLU A 66 -20.96 -22.94 1.40
CA GLU A 66 -21.21 -22.20 2.64
C GLU A 66 -20.08 -22.38 3.68
N LEU A 67 -19.54 -23.60 3.78
CA LEU A 67 -18.43 -23.89 4.70
C LEU A 67 -17.15 -23.16 4.30
N SER A 68 -16.81 -23.15 3.02
CA SER A 68 -15.63 -22.46 2.47
C SER A 68 -15.76 -20.93 2.63
N LEU A 69 -16.93 -20.36 2.35
CA LEU A 69 -17.22 -18.94 2.60
C LEU A 69 -17.04 -18.60 4.08
N THR A 70 -17.66 -19.37 4.97
CA THR A 70 -17.58 -19.13 6.42
C THR A 70 -16.14 -19.21 6.93
N ALA A 71 -15.38 -20.21 6.47
CA ALA A 71 -13.97 -20.38 6.82
C ALA A 71 -13.12 -19.17 6.41
N ALA A 72 -13.25 -18.72 5.16
CA ALA A 72 -12.48 -17.58 4.67
C ALA A 72 -12.87 -16.26 5.35
N LEU A 73 -14.16 -16.02 5.62
CA LEU A 73 -14.61 -14.83 6.35
C LEU A 73 -14.02 -14.79 7.76
N LEU A 74 -13.98 -15.94 8.45
CA LEU A 74 -13.41 -16.03 9.80
C LEU A 74 -11.91 -15.75 9.80
N VAL A 75 -11.17 -16.38 8.88
CA VAL A 75 -9.72 -16.16 8.71
C VAL A 75 -9.41 -14.72 8.31
N ASN A 76 -10.15 -14.16 7.35
CA ASN A 76 -9.94 -12.81 6.86
C ASN A 76 -10.25 -11.74 7.90
N SER A 77 -11.28 -11.93 8.72
CA SER A 77 -11.60 -11.00 9.82
C SER A 77 -10.45 -10.88 10.81
N CYS A 78 -9.79 -12.00 11.13
CA CYS A 78 -8.59 -12.00 11.95
C CYS A 78 -7.41 -11.32 11.25
N PHE A 79 -7.20 -11.61 9.96
CA PHE A 79 -6.12 -11.01 9.18
C PHE A 79 -6.25 -9.49 9.07
N VAL A 80 -7.45 -8.97 8.82
CA VAL A 80 -7.71 -7.52 8.71
C VAL A 80 -7.25 -6.79 9.97
N LEU A 81 -7.45 -7.37 11.15
CA LEU A 81 -7.01 -6.76 12.42
C LEU A 81 -5.48 -6.66 12.51
N CYS A 82 -4.77 -7.73 12.14
CA CYS A 82 -3.31 -7.74 12.05
C CYS A 82 -2.81 -6.76 10.98
N TYR A 83 -3.45 -6.76 9.81
CA TYR A 83 -3.08 -5.96 8.66
C TYR A 83 -3.23 -4.45 8.92
N VAL A 84 -4.37 -4.01 9.47
CA VAL A 84 -4.61 -2.59 9.79
C VAL A 84 -3.65 -2.11 10.88
N THR A 85 -3.35 -2.96 11.86
CA THR A 85 -2.38 -2.64 12.92
C THR A 85 -0.97 -2.48 12.34
N ALA A 86 -0.53 -3.42 11.51
CA ALA A 86 0.76 -3.35 10.83
C ALA A 86 0.83 -2.15 9.90
N LEU A 87 -0.22 -1.85 9.14
CA LEU A 87 -0.32 -0.65 8.33
C LEU A 87 -0.08 0.60 9.16
N GLY A 88 -0.76 0.76 10.29
CA GLY A 88 -0.57 1.91 11.17
C GLY A 88 0.88 2.06 11.64
N LEU A 89 1.50 0.96 12.07
CA LEU A 89 2.89 0.95 12.53
C LEU A 89 3.89 1.29 11.41
N LEU A 90 3.72 0.70 10.23
CA LEU A 90 4.66 0.84 9.11
C LEU A 90 4.50 2.16 8.34
N GLN A 91 3.31 2.78 8.39
CA GLN A 91 3.06 4.07 7.75
C GLN A 91 3.82 5.23 8.39
N GLY A 92 4.24 5.10 9.66
CA GLY A 92 5.05 6.12 10.33
C GLY A 92 6.44 6.31 9.70
N GLY A 93 7.01 5.27 9.08
CA GLY A 93 8.35 5.33 8.47
C GLY A 93 8.40 6.17 7.19
N LEU A 94 7.29 6.26 6.45
CA LEU A 94 7.22 6.93 5.15
C LEU A 94 7.61 8.42 5.19
N PRO A 95 6.98 9.30 6.01
CA PRO A 95 7.32 10.72 6.02
C PRO A 95 8.75 10.97 6.54
N ILE A 96 9.24 10.14 7.46
CA ILE A 96 10.60 10.24 8.01
C ILE A 96 11.62 9.88 6.93
N ALA A 97 11.39 8.79 6.20
CA ALA A 97 12.24 8.39 5.09
C ALA A 97 12.22 9.43 3.95
N SER A 98 11.05 9.98 3.61
CA SER A 98 10.92 11.03 2.59
C SER A 98 11.77 12.25 2.95
N ARG A 99 11.68 12.71 4.21
CA ARG A 99 12.47 13.86 4.67
C ARG A 99 13.97 13.63 4.53
N TYR A 100 14.48 12.48 4.98
CA TYR A 100 15.92 12.18 4.86
C TYR A 100 16.37 12.00 3.41
N PHE A 101 15.49 11.49 2.55
CA PHE A 101 15.76 11.40 1.12
C PHE A 101 15.83 12.79 0.47
N GLU A 102 14.93 13.70 0.84
CA GLU A 102 14.91 15.10 0.37
C GLU A 102 16.11 15.92 0.88
N GLU A 103 16.67 15.56 2.05
CA GLU A 103 17.87 16.16 2.63
C GLU A 103 19.19 15.58 2.06
N ASP A 104 19.12 14.68 1.07
CA ASP A 104 20.25 13.92 0.51
C ASP A 104 21.05 13.08 1.55
N ASP A 105 20.47 12.84 2.75
CA ASP A 105 21.06 11.97 3.77
C ASP A 105 20.66 10.50 3.56
N LEU A 106 21.35 9.88 2.60
CA LEU A 106 21.12 8.48 2.24
C LEU A 106 21.42 7.49 3.39
N SER A 107 22.30 7.85 4.33
CA SER A 107 22.61 6.99 5.47
C SER A 107 21.43 6.92 6.42
N ALA A 108 20.85 8.07 6.77
CA ALA A 108 19.65 8.13 7.60
C ALA A 108 18.43 7.52 6.89
N PHE A 109 18.29 7.74 5.57
CA PHE A 109 17.25 7.10 4.76
C PHE A 109 17.31 5.57 4.82
N HIS A 110 18.48 4.97 4.62
CA HIS A 110 18.66 3.52 4.73
C HIS A 110 18.44 3.02 6.16
N GLY A 111 18.83 3.80 7.18
CA GLY A 111 18.56 3.50 8.58
C GLY A 111 17.06 3.39 8.89
N VAL A 112 16.27 4.37 8.47
CA VAL A 112 14.81 4.40 8.67
C VAL A 112 14.12 3.30 7.86
N THR A 113 14.54 3.11 6.61
CA THR A 113 14.02 2.05 5.74
C THR A 113 14.31 0.66 6.33
N GLY A 114 15.53 0.43 6.80
CA GLY A 114 15.94 -0.80 7.47
C GLY A 114 15.14 -1.05 8.76
N ALA A 115 14.97 -0.02 9.60
CA ALA A 115 14.15 -0.13 10.81
C ALA A 115 12.68 -0.46 10.49
N THR A 116 12.11 0.15 9.44
CA THR A 116 10.75 -0.13 8.96
C THR A 116 10.63 -1.56 8.43
N LEU A 117 11.66 -2.06 7.73
CA LEU A 117 11.70 -3.45 7.26
C LEU A 117 11.80 -4.45 8.42
N VAL A 118 12.61 -4.17 9.42
CA VAL A 118 12.68 -5.01 10.64
C VAL A 118 11.32 -5.02 11.35
N LEU A 119 10.65 -3.86 11.46
CA LEU A 119 9.31 -3.79 12.03
C LEU A 119 8.31 -4.60 11.21
N ALA A 120 8.40 -4.57 9.88
CA ALA A 120 7.56 -5.40 9.01
C ALA A 120 7.82 -6.89 9.20
N LEU A 121 9.07 -7.32 9.42
CA LEU A 121 9.40 -8.70 9.76
C LEU A 121 8.81 -9.12 11.12
N ILE A 122 8.78 -8.23 12.10
CA ILE A 122 8.11 -8.47 13.38
C ILE A 122 6.60 -8.63 13.16
N CYS A 123 5.96 -7.74 12.40
CA CYS A 123 4.54 -7.88 12.04
C CYS A 123 4.27 -9.19 11.29
N ALA A 124 5.15 -9.58 10.38
CA ALA A 124 5.07 -10.84 9.63
C ALA A 124 5.17 -12.06 10.55
N ALA A 125 6.08 -12.03 11.53
CA ALA A 125 6.20 -13.07 12.56
C ALA A 125 4.95 -13.15 13.45
N VAL A 126 4.35 -12.00 13.81
CA VAL A 126 3.08 -11.97 14.56
C VAL A 126 1.97 -12.63 13.75
N VAL A 127 1.80 -12.26 12.47
CA VAL A 127 0.84 -12.90 11.56
C VAL A 127 1.08 -14.41 11.50
N LEU A 128 2.33 -14.84 11.32
CA LEU A 128 2.69 -16.25 11.26
C LEU A 128 2.28 -16.99 12.55
N ILE A 129 2.63 -16.46 13.71
CA ILE A 129 2.31 -17.07 15.01
C ILE A 129 0.79 -17.10 15.24
N THR A 130 0.09 -16.01 14.94
CA THR A 130 -1.37 -15.92 15.07
C THR A 130 -2.08 -16.99 14.24
N PHE A 131 -1.66 -17.19 12.99
CA PHE A 131 -2.30 -18.17 12.11
C PHE A 131 -1.87 -19.63 12.36
N LEU A 132 -0.65 -19.86 12.87
CA LEU A 132 -0.25 -21.19 13.36
C LEU A 132 -1.01 -21.58 14.64
N ALA A 133 -1.33 -20.60 15.50
CA ALA A 133 -2.16 -20.81 16.68
C ALA A 133 -3.68 -20.84 16.38
N PHE A 134 -4.09 -20.65 15.13
CA PHE A 134 -5.51 -20.52 14.77
C PHE A 134 -6.32 -21.80 15.03
N PRO A 135 -5.90 -23.01 14.58
CA PRO A 135 -6.67 -24.23 14.85
C PRO A 135 -6.89 -24.53 16.35
N PRO A 136 -5.86 -24.48 17.24
CA PRO A 136 -6.09 -24.75 18.66
C PRO A 136 -6.95 -23.68 19.34
N VAL A 137 -6.88 -22.41 18.91
CA VAL A 137 -7.75 -21.34 19.42
C VAL A 137 -9.21 -21.59 19.05
N LEU A 138 -9.50 -21.94 17.79
CA LEU A 138 -10.86 -22.26 17.38
C LEU A 138 -11.40 -23.51 18.08
N HIS A 139 -10.55 -24.50 18.31
CA HIS A 139 -10.92 -25.68 19.08
C HIS A 139 -11.28 -25.32 20.53
N ALA A 140 -10.50 -24.44 21.18
CA ALA A 140 -10.80 -23.95 22.53
C ALA A 140 -12.11 -23.15 22.60
N LEU A 141 -12.46 -22.45 21.51
CA LEU A 141 -13.72 -21.72 21.37
C LEU A 141 -14.91 -22.62 20.96
N SER A 142 -14.74 -23.94 20.90
CA SER A 142 -15.78 -24.92 20.57
C SER A 142 -16.39 -24.76 19.17
N TYR A 143 -15.60 -24.33 18.19
CA TYR A 143 -16.03 -24.33 16.78
C TYR A 143 -16.13 -25.76 16.23
N PRO A 144 -17.03 -26.02 15.24
CA PRO A 144 -17.14 -27.33 14.60
C PRO A 144 -15.83 -27.79 13.94
N HIS A 145 -15.52 -29.08 14.02
CA HIS A 145 -14.27 -29.64 13.48
C HIS A 145 -14.12 -29.44 11.97
N ASP A 146 -15.22 -29.57 11.22
CA ASP A 146 -15.22 -29.38 9.77
C ASP A 146 -14.83 -27.94 9.39
N LEU A 147 -15.31 -26.95 10.14
CA LEU A 147 -14.96 -25.54 9.94
C LEU A 147 -13.49 -25.26 10.30
N ILE A 148 -12.96 -25.85 11.37
CA ILE A 148 -11.55 -25.71 11.74
C ILE A 148 -10.64 -26.27 10.64
N THR A 149 -11.02 -27.43 10.08
CA THR A 149 -10.29 -28.08 8.99
C THR A 149 -10.32 -27.23 7.72
N GLU A 150 -11.47 -26.66 7.37
CA GLU A 150 -11.60 -25.80 6.20
C GLU A 150 -10.86 -24.46 6.38
N CYS A 151 -10.88 -23.87 7.58
CA CYS A 151 -10.04 -22.71 7.92
C CYS A 151 -8.55 -23.02 7.72
N TRP A 152 -8.10 -24.19 8.20
CA TRP A 152 -6.70 -24.57 8.07
C TRP A 152 -6.28 -24.80 6.62
N ARG A 153 -7.14 -25.41 5.79
CA ARG A 153 -6.90 -25.55 4.34
C ARG A 153 -6.71 -24.20 3.67
N TYR A 154 -7.56 -23.22 4.00
CA TYR A 154 -7.42 -21.85 3.50
C TYR A 154 -6.13 -21.17 4.00
N ILE A 155 -5.87 -21.23 5.31
CA ILE A 155 -4.68 -20.65 5.94
C ILE A 155 -3.40 -21.20 5.32
N ALA A 156 -3.29 -22.52 5.16
CA ALA A 156 -2.08 -23.16 4.65
C ALA A 156 -1.66 -22.62 3.27
N PHE A 157 -2.64 -22.23 2.44
CA PHE A 157 -2.39 -21.65 1.13
C PHE A 157 -2.12 -20.15 1.17
N ILE A 158 -2.92 -19.38 1.92
CA ILE A 158 -2.82 -17.92 1.89
C ILE A 158 -1.73 -17.37 2.81
N LEU A 159 -1.31 -18.12 3.84
CA LEU A 159 -0.38 -17.66 4.87
C LEU A 159 0.95 -17.09 4.33
N PRO A 160 1.62 -17.69 3.33
CA PRO A 160 2.80 -17.08 2.71
C PRO A 160 2.52 -15.70 2.11
N ALA A 161 1.35 -15.51 1.49
CA ALA A 161 0.93 -14.23 0.94
C ALA A 161 0.63 -13.21 2.05
N LEU A 162 0.00 -13.62 3.14
CA LEU A 162 -0.27 -12.74 4.30
C LEU A 162 1.04 -12.24 4.95
N VAL A 163 2.03 -13.11 5.08
CA VAL A 163 3.38 -12.77 5.59
C VAL A 163 4.09 -11.83 4.62
N LEU A 164 4.06 -12.14 3.32
CA LEU A 164 4.68 -11.30 2.28
C LEU A 164 4.04 -9.92 2.21
N ALA A 165 2.73 -9.80 2.46
CA ALA A 165 2.02 -8.53 2.48
C ALA A 165 2.60 -7.54 3.52
N MET A 166 3.06 -8.03 4.68
CA MET A 166 3.71 -7.18 5.69
C MET A 166 5.03 -6.57 5.16
N ILE A 167 5.85 -7.41 4.53
CA ILE A 167 7.14 -7.01 3.94
C ILE A 167 6.90 -6.03 2.79
N TYR A 168 5.88 -6.32 1.96
CA TYR A 168 5.49 -5.48 0.84
C TYR A 168 5.16 -4.05 1.27
N ILE A 169 4.47 -3.84 2.40
CA ILE A 169 4.15 -2.49 2.91
C ILE A 169 5.44 -1.68 3.17
N ALA A 170 6.44 -2.29 3.81
CA ALA A 170 7.71 -1.60 4.09
C ALA A 170 8.48 -1.26 2.81
N VAL A 171 8.59 -2.20 1.88
CA VAL A 171 9.27 -1.99 0.59
C VAL A 171 8.56 -0.91 -0.23
N ARG A 172 7.23 -0.99 -0.30
CA ARG A 172 6.38 0.03 -0.93
C ARG A 172 6.66 1.41 -0.34
N ASN A 173 6.66 1.53 0.99
CA ASN A 173 6.87 2.82 1.65
C ASN A 173 8.28 3.37 1.39
N ALA A 174 9.30 2.53 1.35
CA ALA A 174 10.66 2.94 0.98
C ALA A 174 10.73 3.51 -0.45
N ILE A 175 10.05 2.88 -1.41
CA ILE A 175 10.01 3.36 -2.79
C ILE A 175 9.25 4.69 -2.88
N ILE A 176 8.08 4.78 -2.24
CA ILE A 176 7.27 6.02 -2.24
C ILE A 176 8.05 7.18 -1.63
N ALA A 177 8.84 6.94 -0.58
CA ALA A 177 9.69 7.95 0.05
C ALA A 177 10.71 8.59 -0.91
N THR A 178 11.10 7.91 -1.99
CA THR A 178 12.04 8.47 -2.99
C THR A 178 11.39 9.37 -4.04
N GLY A 179 10.06 9.54 -4.00
CA GLY A 179 9.31 10.27 -5.03
C GLY A 179 9.21 9.55 -6.39
N ASN A 180 9.87 8.40 -6.56
CA ASN A 180 9.82 7.60 -7.78
C ASN A 180 8.59 6.66 -7.78
N SER A 181 7.39 7.24 -7.87
CA SER A 181 6.13 6.48 -7.84
C SER A 181 5.84 5.68 -9.12
N ARG A 182 6.58 5.94 -10.22
CA ARG A 182 6.31 5.32 -11.54
C ARG A 182 6.63 3.82 -11.56
N GLY A 183 7.82 3.43 -11.08
CA GLY A 183 8.20 2.01 -11.00
C GLY A 183 7.35 1.20 -10.03
N PHE A 184 6.84 1.85 -8.96
CA PHE A 184 5.92 1.22 -8.01
C PHE A 184 4.56 0.89 -8.64
N ILE A 185 3.98 1.83 -9.40
CA ILE A 185 2.69 1.63 -10.08
C ILE A 185 2.78 0.50 -11.11
N GLU A 186 3.86 0.42 -11.88
CA GLU A 186 4.08 -0.65 -12.86
C GLU A 186 4.18 -2.04 -12.20
N LEU A 187 4.92 -2.13 -11.09
CA LEU A 187 5.06 -3.38 -10.32
C LEU A 187 3.74 -3.79 -9.65
N SER A 188 2.98 -2.83 -9.11
CA SER A 188 1.66 -3.08 -8.52
C SER A 188 0.64 -3.55 -9.55
N ILE A 189 0.63 -2.97 -10.75
CA ILE A 189 -0.25 -3.40 -11.85
C ILE A 189 0.12 -4.81 -12.30
N ALA A 190 1.42 -5.11 -12.45
CA ALA A 190 1.88 -6.45 -12.80
C ALA A 190 1.52 -7.50 -11.73
N GLY A 191 1.70 -7.17 -10.45
CA GLY A 191 1.32 -8.03 -9.33
C GLY A 191 -0.19 -8.28 -9.26
N LEU A 192 -1.01 -7.27 -9.51
CA LEU A 192 -2.46 -7.39 -9.56
C LEU A 192 -2.92 -8.30 -10.71
N ALA A 193 -2.34 -8.12 -11.90
CA ALA A 193 -2.65 -8.95 -13.06
C ALA A 193 -2.25 -10.41 -12.83
N LEU A 194 -1.09 -10.67 -12.22
CA LEU A 194 -0.67 -12.01 -11.84
C LEU A 194 -1.59 -12.61 -10.78
N ASN A 195 -1.97 -11.85 -9.75
CA ASN A 195 -2.86 -12.32 -8.70
C ASN A 195 -4.23 -12.72 -9.25
N ALA A 196 -4.86 -11.89 -10.09
CA ALA A 196 -6.14 -12.21 -10.73
C ALA A 196 -6.04 -13.44 -11.65
N LEU A 197 -4.94 -13.56 -12.40
CA LEU A 197 -4.69 -14.72 -13.26
C LEU A 197 -4.54 -16.01 -12.44
N PHE A 198 -3.73 -15.99 -11.37
CA PHE A 198 -3.49 -17.17 -10.56
C PHE A 198 -4.73 -17.57 -9.75
N ASN A 199 -5.44 -16.64 -9.10
CA ASN A 199 -6.69 -16.95 -8.37
C ASN A 199 -7.72 -17.60 -9.30
N TYR A 200 -7.85 -17.10 -10.54
CA TYR A 200 -8.78 -17.70 -11.50
C TYR A 200 -8.33 -19.11 -11.94
N VAL A 201 -7.05 -19.28 -12.27
CA VAL A 201 -6.50 -20.54 -12.80
C VAL A 201 -6.47 -21.64 -11.74
N LEU A 202 -6.09 -21.29 -10.52
CA LEU A 202 -5.89 -22.21 -9.40
C LEU A 202 -7.22 -22.49 -8.67
N GLY A 203 -8.07 -21.48 -8.49
CA GLY A 203 -9.37 -21.61 -7.84
C GLY A 203 -10.36 -22.48 -8.62
N PHE A 204 -10.56 -22.18 -9.91
CA PHE A 204 -11.53 -22.91 -10.75
C PHE A 204 -10.94 -24.07 -11.53
N GLY A 205 -9.61 -24.14 -11.62
CA GLY A 205 -8.94 -25.05 -12.54
C GLY A 205 -9.14 -24.63 -13.99
N VAL A 206 -8.15 -24.90 -14.83
CA VAL A 206 -8.23 -24.58 -16.27
C VAL A 206 -7.76 -25.77 -17.07
N ASN A 207 -8.51 -26.08 -18.12
CA ASN A 207 -8.21 -27.16 -19.04
C ASN A 207 -7.98 -26.56 -20.44
N PHE A 208 -6.71 -26.42 -20.83
CA PHE A 208 -6.31 -25.97 -22.17
C PHE A 208 -5.54 -27.09 -22.87
N GLY A 209 -6.20 -27.80 -23.79
CA GLY A 209 -5.56 -28.84 -24.59
C GLY A 209 -5.01 -29.98 -23.71
N SER A 210 -3.69 -30.12 -23.63
CA SER A 210 -2.99 -31.13 -22.81
C SER A 210 -2.58 -30.64 -21.42
N LEU A 211 -2.83 -29.37 -21.07
CA LEU A 211 -2.51 -28.81 -19.76
C LEU A 211 -3.79 -28.71 -18.93
N SER A 212 -3.93 -29.62 -17.96
CA SER A 212 -5.00 -29.59 -16.97
C SER A 212 -4.46 -29.14 -15.62
N VAL A 213 -4.89 -27.97 -15.14
CA VAL A 213 -4.70 -27.54 -13.76
C VAL A 213 -5.96 -27.94 -12.99
N PRO A 214 -5.89 -28.87 -12.02
CA PRO A 214 -7.03 -29.25 -11.20
C PRO A 214 -7.53 -28.05 -10.39
N ALA A 215 -8.85 -27.94 -10.21
CA ALA A 215 -9.43 -26.94 -9.33
C ALA A 215 -8.99 -27.21 -7.88
N MET A 216 -8.36 -26.22 -7.24
CA MET A 216 -7.94 -26.33 -5.84
C MET A 216 -9.00 -25.81 -4.86
N GLY A 217 -10.11 -25.23 -5.35
CA GLY A 217 -11.21 -24.76 -4.51
C GLY A 217 -10.77 -23.60 -3.61
N ILE A 218 -11.06 -23.66 -2.31
CA ILE A 218 -10.62 -22.64 -1.34
C ILE A 218 -9.08 -22.53 -1.22
N ALA A 219 -8.34 -23.54 -1.69
CA ALA A 219 -6.89 -23.55 -1.73
C ALA A 219 -6.32 -22.97 -3.04
N GLY A 220 -7.17 -22.52 -3.97
CA GLY A 220 -6.74 -21.93 -5.24
C GLY A 220 -6.91 -20.43 -5.32
#